data_AF-A0A0M3JQH1-F1
#
_entry.id   AF-A0A0M3JQH1-F1
#
_cell.length_a   1.000
_cell.length_b   1.000
_cell.length_c   1.000
_cell.angle_alpha   90.00
_cell.angle_beta   90.00
_cell.angle_gamma   90.00
#
_symmetry.space_group_name_H-M   'P 1'
#
loop_
_entity.id
_entity.type
_entity.pdbx_description
1 polymer ?
#
loop_
_entity_poly.entity_id
_entity_poly.type
_entity_poly.pdbx_seq_one_letter_code
_entity_poly.pdbx_strand_id
1 'polypeptide(L)' 'MDAIKDYVTSRLWFTYRKNFMPIGGTGPTSDQGWGCMLRCGQMLLAQALIIRHLGSDWTWKRNNKEDEYKRIIR' A
#
# COMPACT_ATOMS: atom_id res chain seq x y z
N MET A 1 4.09 21.80 -9.81
CA MET A 1 3.82 20.43 -10.30
C MET A 1 4.51 19.38 -9.44
N ASP A 2 5.71 19.65 -8.93
CA ASP A 2 6.47 18.70 -8.10
C ASP A 2 5.73 18.30 -6.81
N ALA A 3 5.11 19.26 -6.11
CA ALA A 3 4.34 18.96 -4.90
C ALA A 3 3.19 17.95 -5.13
N ILE A 4 2.50 18.01 -6.26
CA ILE A 4 1.44 17.05 -6.61
C ILE A 4 2.05 15.67 -6.88
N LYS A 5 3.16 15.64 -7.62
CA LYS A 5 3.87 14.40 -7.93
C LYS A 5 4.37 13.73 -6.65
N ASP A 6 4.98 14.49 -5.74
CA ASP A 6 5.47 13.99 -4.45
C ASP A 6 4.31 13.48 -3.59
N TYR A 7 3.20 14.24 -3.53
CA TYR A 7 1.99 13.83 -2.81
C TYR A 7 1.43 12.50 -3.33
N VAL A 8 1.27 12.36 -4.65
CA VAL A 8 0.69 11.14 -5.27
C VAL A 8 1.65 9.96 -5.15
N THR A 9 2.94 10.16 -5.40
CA THR A 9 3.95 9.08 -5.33
C THR A 9 4.25 8.63 -3.90
N SER A 10 3.86 9.42 -2.90
CA SER A 10 3.95 9.05 -1.48
C SER A 10 2.83 8.11 -1.02
N ARG A 11 1.76 7.93 -1.81
CA ARG A 11 0.67 7.05 -1.43
C ARG A 11 1.04 5.59 -1.62
N LEU A 12 0.67 4.76 -0.63
CA LEU A 12 0.87 3.33 -0.70
C LEU A 12 -0.02 2.74 -1.79
N TRP A 13 0.61 2.17 -2.82
CA TRP A 13 -0.07 1.64 -3.99
C TRP A 13 -0.07 0.11 -3.97
N PHE A 14 -1.27 -0.46 -3.91
CA PHE A 14 -1.47 -1.90 -3.96
C PHE A 14 -2.09 -2.29 -5.30
N THR A 15 -1.48 -3.28 -5.94
CA THR A 15 -1.89 -3.81 -7.24
C THR A 15 -2.13 -5.30 -7.15
N TYR A 16 -2.69 -5.87 -8.21
CA TYR A 16 -2.76 -7.32 -8.38
C TYR A 16 -1.38 -7.96 -8.20
N ARG A 17 -1.40 -9.12 -7.54
CA ARG A 17 -0.23 -9.97 -7.34
C ARG A 17 -0.56 -11.36 -7.86
N LYS A 18 0.50 -12.10 -8.17
CA LYS A 18 0.47 -13.50 -8.58
C LYS A 18 1.59 -14.24 -7.88
N ASN A 19 1.49 -15.57 -7.84
CA ASN A 19 2.46 -16.46 -7.20
C ASN A 19 2.57 -16.24 -5.68
N PHE A 20 1.50 -15.77 -5.03
CA PHE A 20 1.42 -15.82 -3.56
C PHE A 20 0.94 -17.20 -3.10
N MET A 21 1.19 -17.53 -1.83
CA MET A 21 0.73 -18.80 -1.23
C MET A 21 -0.78 -18.97 -1.43
N PRO A 22 -1.27 -20.15 -1.87
CA PRO A 22 -2.69 -20.38 -2.13
C PRO A 22 -3.56 -19.95 -0.93
N ILE A 23 -4.55 -19.11 -1.19
CA ILE A 23 -5.47 -18.65 -0.15
C ILE A 23 -6.25 -19.87 0.36
N GLY A 24 -6.12 -20.20 1.65
CA GLY A 24 -6.75 -21.39 2.23
C GLY A 24 -6.15 -22.73 1.75
N GLY A 25 -4.92 -22.74 1.22
CA GLY A 25 -4.19 -23.96 0.83
C GLY A 25 -4.51 -24.48 -0.58
N THR A 26 -5.72 -24.29 -1.07
CA THR A 26 -6.15 -24.71 -2.42
C THR A 26 -6.78 -23.60 -3.27
N GLY A 27 -6.99 -22.41 -2.69
CA GLY A 27 -7.61 -21.29 -3.38
C GLY A 27 -6.69 -20.57 -4.37
N PRO A 28 -7.11 -19.39 -4.85
CA PRO A 28 -6.37 -18.63 -5.83
C PRO A 28 -4.94 -18.29 -5.37
N THR A 29 -4.00 -18.24 -6.32
CA THR A 29 -2.62 -17.75 -6.15
C THR A 29 -2.37 -16.41 -6.86
N SER A 30 -3.44 -15.83 -7.42
CA SER A 30 -3.49 -14.53 -8.04
C SER A 30 -4.82 -13.86 -7.73
N ASP A 31 -4.79 -12.56 -7.49
CA ASP A 31 -6.00 -11.75 -7.30
C ASP A 31 -6.40 -10.98 -8.57
N GLN A 32 -5.70 -11.21 -9.68
CA GLN A 32 -6.02 -10.59 -10.97
C GLN A 32 -7.44 -10.96 -11.42
N GLY A 33 -8.23 -9.95 -11.78
CA GLY A 33 -9.59 -10.12 -12.31
C GLY A 33 -10.70 -10.12 -11.25
N TRP A 34 -10.36 -10.25 -9.95
CA TRP A 34 -11.37 -10.26 -8.87
C TRP A 34 -10.96 -9.43 -7.64
N GLY A 35 -9.68 -9.16 -7.44
CA GLY A 35 -9.15 -8.51 -6.24
C GLY A 35 -9.18 -6.98 -6.20
N CYS A 36 -9.68 -6.30 -7.23
CA CYS A 36 -9.51 -4.84 -7.36
C CYS A 36 -10.06 -4.06 -6.17
N MET A 37 -11.27 -4.40 -5.70
CA MET A 37 -11.88 -3.69 -4.58
C MET A 37 -11.13 -3.97 -3.25
N LEU A 38 -10.55 -5.17 -3.10
CA LEU A 38 -9.69 -5.48 -1.97
C LEU A 38 -8.41 -4.63 -1.99
N ARG A 39 -7.80 -4.42 -3.17
CA ARG A 39 -6.65 -3.52 -3.34
C ARG A 39 -7.02 -2.06 -3.05
N CYS A 40 -8.20 -1.60 -3.46
CA CYS A 40 -8.70 -0.28 -3.10
C CYS A 40 -8.88 -0.13 -1.58
N GLY A 41 -9.45 -1.14 -0.92
CA GLY A 41 -9.58 -1.17 0.54
C GLY A 41 -8.22 -1.13 1.25
N GLN A 42 -7.23 -1.88 0.75
CA GLN A 42 -5.86 -1.82 1.24
C GLN A 42 -5.26 -0.42 1.12
N MET A 43 -5.43 0.26 -0.01
CA MET A 43 -4.93 1.63 -0.21
C MET A 43 -5.61 2.64 0.73
N LEU A 44 -6.93 2.53 0.90
CA LEU A 44 -7.69 3.40 1.79
C LEU A 44 -7.25 3.24 3.25
N LEU A 45 -7.15 1.99 3.72
CA LEU A 45 -6.71 1.69 5.08
C LEU A 45 -5.25 2.12 5.30
N ALA A 46 -4.37 1.83 4.35
CA ALA A 46 -2.98 2.23 4.42
C ALA A 46 -2.83 3.75 4.50
N GLN A 47 -3.63 4.52 3.76
CA GLN A 47 -3.65 5.97 3.86
C GLN A 47 -4.10 6.46 5.25
N ALA A 48 -5.11 5.82 5.85
CA ALA A 48 -5.53 6.13 7.21
C ALA A 48 -4.41 5.84 8.24
N LEU A 49 -3.68 4.73 8.07
CA LEU A 49 -2.54 4.38 8.90
C LEU A 49 -1.38 5.38 8.75
N ILE A 50 -1.06 5.81 7.53
CA ILE A 50 -0.06 6.86 7.29
C ILE A 50 -0.44 8.15 8.02
N ILE A 51 -1.68 8.63 7.86
CA ILE A 51 -2.14 9.84 8.55
C ILE A 51 -2.05 9.67 10.07
N ARG A 52 -2.48 8.53 10.60
CA ARG A 52 -2.52 8.26 12.04
C ARG A 52 -1.13 8.18 12.67
N HIS A 53 -0.16 7.58 11.99
CA HIS A 53 1.14 7.24 12.57
C HIS A 53 2.28 8.16 12.12
N LEU A 54 2.19 8.75 10.93
CA LEU A 54 3.24 9.59 10.33
C LEU A 54 2.80 11.04 10.07
N GLY A 55 1.49 11.31 10.13
CA GLY A 55 0.90 12.64 9.90
C GLY A 55 0.40 12.86 8.47
N SER A 56 -0.44 13.87 8.28
CA SER A 56 -1.06 14.20 6.98
C SER A 56 -0.06 14.70 5.94
N ASP A 57 0.97 15.41 6.40
CA ASP A 57 1.98 16.06 5.56
C ASP A 57 3.16 15.14 5.23
N TRP A 58 3.09 13.89 5.68
CA TRP A 58 4.13 12.92 5.41
C TRP A 58 4.25 12.65 3.91
N THR A 59 5.51 12.59 3.45
CA THR A 59 5.89 12.25 2.07
C THR A 59 6.96 11.18 2.07
N TRP A 60 6.87 10.25 1.13
CA TRP A 60 7.82 9.17 0.98
C TRP A 60 9.10 9.67 0.29
N LYS A 61 10.25 9.22 0.79
CA LYS A 61 11.56 9.43 0.18
C LYS A 61 12.20 8.08 -0.11
N ARG A 62 12.94 7.97 -1.22
CA ARG A 62 13.50 6.68 -1.69
C ARG A 62 14.33 5.92 -0.64
N ASN A 63 14.98 6.63 0.29
CA ASN A 63 15.79 6.06 1.36
C ASN A 63 15.14 6.19 2.74
N ASN A 64 13.81 6.13 2.81
CA ASN A 64 13.11 6.25 4.08
C ASN A 64 13.49 5.10 5.03
N LYS A 65 14.04 5.43 6.20
CA LYS A 65 14.44 4.48 7.24
C LYS A 65 13.43 4.39 8.39
N GLU A 66 12.37 5.18 8.38
CA GLU A 66 11.34 5.22 9.43
C GLU A 66 10.74 3.83 9.65
N ASP A 67 10.87 3.31 10.87
CA ASP A 67 10.40 1.96 11.19
C ASP A 67 8.88 1.87 11.25
N GLU A 68 8.20 2.98 11.58
CA GLU A 68 6.74 3.08 11.54
C GLU A 68 6.20 2.90 10.11
N TYR A 69 6.83 3.52 9.10
CA TYR A 69 6.48 3.30 7.69
C TYR A 69 6.65 1.82 7.29
N LYS A 70 7.77 1.20 7.68
CA LYS A 70 8.02 -0.23 7.42
C LYS A 70 6.98 -1.12 8.11
N ARG A 71 6.53 -0.74 9.31
CA ARG A 71 5.49 -1.48 10.04
C ARG A 71 4.12 -1.39 9.35
N ILE A 72 3.80 -0.26 8.73
CA ILE A 72 2.53 -0.07 8.01
C ILE A 72 2.48 -0.90 6.72
N ILE A 73 3.61 -1.05 6.01
CA ILE A 73 3.65 -1.73 4.70
C ILE A 73 3.92 -3.24 4.78
N ARG A 74 4.40 -3.74 5.93
CA ARG A 74 4.75 -5.14 6.15
C ARG A 74 3.52 -5.99 6.44
#